data_AF-A0A844XEC5-F1
#
_entry.id   AF-A0A844XEC5-F1
#
_cell.length_a   1.000
_cell.length_b   1.000
_cell.length_c   1.000
_cell.angle_alpha   90.00
_cell.angle_beta   90.00
_cell.angle_gamma   90.00
#
_symmetry.space_group_name_H-M   'P 1'
#
loop_
_entity.id
_entity.type
_entity.pdbx_description
1 polymer ?
#
loop_
_entity_poly.entity_id
_entity_poly.type
_entity_poly.pdbx_seq_one_letter_code
_entity_poly.pdbx_strand_id
1 'polypeptide(L)' 'MPQYRFITPHRAGKWYDRLSQAQQLACRIGAGFLDSAGNFVPYRGTILEMRSKPEAEPVAPAP' A
#
# COMPACT_ATOMS: atom_id res chain seq x y z
N MET A 1 -6.80 0.05 -11.58
CA MET A 1 -5.79 0.88 -10.86
C MET A 1 -5.01 0.03 -9.86
N PRO A 2 -3.68 0.19 -9.74
CA PRO A 2 -2.89 -0.53 -8.76
C PRO A 2 -3.18 -0.04 -7.33
N GLN A 3 -3.11 -0.95 -6.37
CA GLN A 3 -3.21 -0.66 -4.95
C GLN A 3 -1.94 -1.11 -4.23
N TYR A 4 -1.60 -0.39 -3.17
CA TYR A 4 -0.36 -0.51 -2.42
C TYR A 4 -0.69 -0.78 -0.94
N ARG A 5 0.00 -1.72 -0.31
CA ARG A 5 -0.03 -1.89 1.15
C ARG A 5 1.36 -2.23 1.68
N PHE A 6 1.64 -1.81 2.90
CA PHE A 6 2.83 -2.24 3.63
C PHE A 6 2.45 -3.29 4.67
N ILE A 7 3.21 -4.37 4.73
CA ILE A 7 3.09 -5.42 5.74
C ILE A 7 4.33 -5.43 6.60
N THR A 8 4.14 -5.48 7.91
CA THR A 8 5.18 -5.71 8.92
C THR A 8 4.98 -7.10 9.53
N PRO A 9 5.97 -7.65 10.26
CA PRO A 9 5.84 -8.95 10.91
C PRO A 9 4.64 -9.05 11.88
N HIS A 10 4.23 -7.93 12.48
CA HIS A 10 3.18 -7.90 13.50
C HIS A 10 1.85 -7.27 13.03
N ARG A 11 1.86 -6.52 11.91
CA ARG A 11 0.69 -5.81 11.39
C ARG A 11 0.72 -5.70 9.86
N ALA A 12 -0.43 -5.92 9.23
CA ALA A 12 -0.65 -5.59 7.83
C ALA A 12 -1.42 -4.26 7.71
N GLY A 13 -0.93 -3.37 6.83
CA GLY A 13 -1.64 -2.16 6.44
C GLY A 13 -2.82 -2.46 5.51
N LYS A 14 -3.69 -1.46 5.34
CA LYS A 14 -4.78 -1.54 4.35
C LYS A 14 -4.23 -1.33 2.94
N TRP A 15 -5.03 -1.71 1.95
CA TRP A 15 -4.78 -1.37 0.55
C TRP A 15 -5.16 0.09 0.29
N TYR A 16 -4.25 0.84 -0.33
CA TYR A 16 -4.44 2.23 -0.74
C TYR A 16 -4.22 2.39 -2.23
N ASP A 17 -4.98 3.26 -2.87
CA ASP A 17 -4.86 3.50 -4.31
C ASP A 17 -3.63 4.35 -4.68
N ARG A 18 -2.95 4.96 -3.69
CA ARG A 18 -1.75 5.79 -3.88
C ARG A 18 -0.59 5.29 -3.02
N LEU A 19 0.60 5.14 -3.63
CA LEU A 19 1.81 4.73 -2.93
C LEU A 19 2.18 5.70 -1.79
N SER A 20 2.07 7.01 -2.01
CA SER A 20 2.37 8.02 -0.98
C SER A 20 1.46 7.90 0.24
N GLN A 21 0.17 7.59 0.04
CA GLN A 21 -0.76 7.34 1.13
C GLN A 21 -0.38 6.06 1.90
N ALA A 22 -0.01 5.00 1.19
CA ALA A 22 0.48 3.77 1.80
C ALA A 22 1.75 4.03 2.63
N GLN A 23 2.71 4.81 2.14
CA GLN A 23 3.96 5.16 2.85
C GLN A 23 3.70 5.99 4.11
N GLN A 24 2.83 7.01 4.05
CA GLN A 24 2.47 7.82 5.22
C GLN A 24 1.82 6.97 6.32
N LEU A 25 0.92 6.05 5.94
CA LEU A 25 0.24 5.17 6.88
C LEU A 25 1.16 4.04 7.37
N ALA A 26 2.11 3.59 6.54
CA ALA A 26 3.17 2.68 6.92
C ALA A 26 4.03 3.26 8.07
N CYS A 27 4.35 4.55 8.03
CA CYS A 27 5.04 5.22 9.13
C CYS A 27 4.23 5.15 10.44
N ARG A 28 2.90 5.33 10.36
CA ARG A 28 2.01 5.31 11.53
C ARG A 28 1.84 3.94 12.16
N ILE A 29 1.95 2.86 11.38
CA ILE A 29 1.84 1.48 11.90
C ILE A 29 3.19 0.90 12.32
N GLY A 30 4.27 1.69 12.26
CA GLY A 30 5.62 1.23 12.62
C GLY A 30 6.25 0.32 11.56
N ALA A 31 5.92 0.51 10.29
CA ALA A 31 6.51 -0.23 9.17
C ALA A 31 7.81 0.41 8.65
N GLY A 32 8.08 1.67 9.00
CA GLY A 32 9.24 2.40 8.54
C GLY A 32 9.14 3.86 8.93
N PHE A 33 9.98 4.68 8.31
CA PHE A 33 9.96 6.14 8.47
C PHE A 33 10.25 6.83 7.13
N LEU A 34 9.88 8.10 7.02
CA LEU A 34 10.32 8.95 5.92
C LEU A 34 11.62 9.65 6.34
N ASP A 35 12.66 9.49 5.52
CA ASP A 35 13.88 10.26 5.69
C ASP A 35 13.65 11.74 5.33
N SER A 36 14.58 12.61 5.70
CA SER A 36 14.53 14.06 5.43
C SER A 36 14.48 14.39 3.93
N ALA A 37 14.97 13.48 3.08
CA ALA A 37 14.84 13.57 1.62
C ALA A 37 13.46 13.15 1.08
N GLY A 38 12.53 12.72 1.94
CA GLY A 38 11.20 12.23 1.56
C GLY A 38 11.18 10.77 1.07
N ASN A 39 12.29 10.04 1.22
CA ASN A 39 12.37 8.64 0.86
C ASN A 39 11.82 7.76 2.00
N PHE A 40 10.94 6.82 1.67
CA PHE A 40 10.43 5.86 2.65
C PHE A 40 11.45 4.75 2.90
N VAL A 41 11.89 4.63 4.16
CA VAL A 41 12.82 3.61 4.62
C VAL A 41 12.03 2.56 5.41
N PRO A 42 11.81 1.35 4.85
CA PRO A 42 11.13 0.27 5.56
C PRO A 42 12.01 -0.30 6.68
N TYR A 43 11.41 -0.59 7.83
CA TYR A 43 12.08 -1.37 8.87
C TYR A 43 12.25 -2.82 8.46
N ARG A 44 13.18 -3.52 9.11
CA ARG A 44 13.52 -4.91 8.81
C ARG A 44 12.29 -5.81 8.91
N GLY A 45 12.00 -6.55 7.84
CA GLY A 45 10.81 -7.41 7.73
C GLY A 45 9.56 -6.69 7.22
N THR A 46 9.64 -5.40 6.89
CA THR A 46 8.56 -4.71 6.20
C THR A 46 8.62 -4.97 4.70
N ILE A 47 7.47 -5.31 4.11
CA ILE A 47 7.33 -5.64 2.70
C ILE A 47 6.27 -4.73 2.09
N LEU A 48 6.55 -4.20 0.90
CA LEU A 48 5.57 -3.51 0.06
C LEU A 48 4.89 -4.54 -0.83
N GLU A 49 3.57 -4.64 -0.73
CA GLU A 49 2.76 -5.39 -1.69
C GLU A 49 2.01 -4.44 -2.63
N MET A 50 1.96 -4.85 -3.89
CA MET A 50 1.26 -4.16 -4.95
C MET A 50 0.29 -5.15 -5.58
N ARG A 51 -0.96 -4.73 -5.77
CA ARG A 51 -1.95 -5.52 -6.52
C ARG A 51 -2.61 -4.67 -7.59
N SER A 52 -2.87 -5.25 -8.74
CA SER A 52 -3.79 -4.65 -9.72
C SER A 52 -5.21 -4.88 -9.21
N LYS A 53 -5.96 -3.80 -8.94
CA LYS A 53 -7.40 -3.93 -8.73
C LYS A 53 -7.97 -4.51 -10.02
N PRO A 54 -8.71 -5.64 -9.99
CA PRO A 54 -9.39 -6.10 -11.18
C PRO A 54 -10.27 -4.94 -11.64
N GLU A 55 -10.04 -4.51 -12.89
CA GLU A 55 -10.96 -3.62 -13.58
C GLU A 55 -12.32 -4.27 -13.42
N ALA A 56 -13.24 -3.61 -12.71
CA ALA A 56 -14.58 -4.15 -12.56
C ALA A 56 -15.08 -4.41 -13.98
N GLU A 57 -15.29 -5.68 -14.31
CA GLU A 57 -15.80 -6.08 -15.61
C GLU A 57 -16.99 -5.19 -15.93
N PRO A 58 -17.04 -4.56 -17.12
CA PRO A 58 -18.19 -3.75 -17.49
C PRO A 58 -19.39 -4.70 -17.46
N VAL A 59 -20.22 -4.58 -16.43
CA VAL A 59 -21.47 -5.32 -16.32
C VAL A 59 -22.24 -5.02 -17.60
N ALA A 60 -22.30 -6.02 -18.48
CA ALA A 60 -23.04 -5.91 -19.73
C ALA A 60 -24.48 -5.52 -19.37
N PRO A 61 -25.10 -4.56 -20.07
CA PRO A 61 -26.50 -4.25 -19.84
C PRO A 61 -27.31 -5.54 -20.05
N ALA A 62 -28.11 -5.89 -19.04
CA ALA A 62 -28.96 -7.08 -19.06
C ALA A 62 -29.88 -7.07 -20.29
N PRO A 63 -30.15 -8.25 -20.89
CA PRO A 63 -31.00 -8.38 -22.08
C PRO A 63 -32.47 -8.04 -21.83
#